data_AF-A0A844ART4-F1
#
_entry.id   AF-A0A844ART4-F1
#
_cell.length_a   1.000
_cell.length_b   1.000
_cell.length_c   1.000
_cell.angle_alpha   90.00
_cell.angle_beta   90.00
_cell.angle_gamma   90.00
#
_symmetry.space_group_name_H-M   'P 1'
#
loop_
_entity.id
_entity.type
_entity.pdbx_description
1 polymer ?
#
loop_
_entity_poly.entity_id
_entity_poly.type
_entity_poly.pdbx_seq_one_letter_code
_entity_poly.pdbx_strand_id
1 'polypeptide(L)'
;MKNKKDINDRTFTFAHSGLRDTHPEVIELMIAFAEASWTWTHTESCLFRLFAHVVEPKTNLHTKALRAAFFSVISPLGRLDMINAVIAANFDKEFIKHWNKIYLEYRAQIATRGRLAHLCGFSYSPKNGKPRAILMEPRVHPRAKHTHGEANAVEYTASYLNRLTHKWGKLAAKVSIFILLVDETDMLSEYAQQVASLLVMEDDPSSPIPPKPTHQPTASQA
;
A
#
# COMPACT_ATOMS: atom_id res chain seq x y z
N MET A 1 30.37 -20.52 -28.74
CA MET A 1 30.60 -19.88 -27.42
C MET A 1 29.73 -18.64 -27.35
N LYS A 2 28.65 -18.66 -26.54
CA LYS A 2 27.77 -17.50 -26.37
C LYS A 2 28.44 -16.50 -25.43
N ASN A 3 28.55 -15.25 -25.86
CA ASN A 3 29.14 -14.14 -25.11
C ASN A 3 28.46 -14.00 -23.75
N LYS A 4 29.19 -14.37 -22.69
CA LYS A 4 28.98 -13.87 -21.32
C LYS A 4 29.50 -12.43 -21.27
N LYS A 5 28.72 -11.48 -21.79
CA LYS A 5 28.87 -10.05 -21.49
C LYS A 5 27.53 -9.55 -20.96
N ASP A 6 27.61 -8.63 -20.01
CA ASP A 6 26.50 -7.87 -19.39
C ASP A 6 25.90 -8.40 -18.08
N ILE A 7 26.71 -9.02 -17.22
CA ILE A 7 26.38 -9.11 -15.77
C ILE A 7 27.07 -7.99 -14.96
N ASN A 8 28.08 -7.30 -15.53
CA ASN A 8 28.96 -6.40 -14.78
C ASN A 8 28.52 -4.93 -14.69
N ASP A 9 27.46 -4.48 -15.37
CA ASP A 9 27.04 -3.07 -15.33
C ASP A 9 25.93 -2.74 -14.30
N ARG A 10 25.62 -3.68 -13.41
CA ARG A 10 24.65 -3.44 -12.33
C ARG A 10 25.38 -2.95 -11.09
N THR A 11 25.60 -1.65 -11.01
CA THR A 11 26.14 -1.02 -9.80
C THR A 11 25.08 -1.06 -8.69
N PHE A 12 25.34 -1.83 -7.64
CA PHE A 12 24.59 -1.77 -6.39
C PHE A 12 25.10 -0.61 -5.57
N THR A 13 24.54 0.57 -5.80
CA THR A 13 24.95 1.75 -5.06
C THR A 13 24.17 1.81 -3.75
N PHE A 14 24.83 1.48 -2.65
CA PHE A 14 24.37 1.93 -1.34
C PHE A 14 24.50 3.46 -1.30
N ALA A 15 23.49 4.15 -0.77
CA ALA A 15 23.41 5.61 -0.82
C ALA A 15 24.69 6.26 -0.26
N HIS A 16 25.53 6.80 -1.16
CA HIS A 16 26.67 7.66 -0.84
C HIS A 16 26.33 9.11 -1.20
N SER A 17 26.90 10.07 -0.49
CA SER A 17 26.61 11.51 -0.63
C SER A 17 26.72 12.05 -2.07
N GLY A 18 27.63 11.51 -2.89
CA GLY A 18 27.80 11.90 -4.31
C GLY A 18 26.74 11.41 -5.31
N LEU A 19 25.75 10.61 -4.90
CA LEU A 19 24.66 10.13 -5.79
C LEU A 19 23.69 11.26 -6.20
N ARG A 20 23.60 12.30 -5.36
CA ARG A 20 22.66 13.41 -5.55
C ARG A 20 22.97 14.21 -6.82
N ASP A 21 24.24 14.36 -7.15
CA ASP A 21 24.69 15.19 -8.27
C ASP A 21 24.85 14.38 -9.57
N THR A 22 24.79 13.05 -9.50
CA THR A 22 25.10 12.14 -10.62
C THR A 22 23.89 11.34 -11.13
N HIS A 23 22.84 11.16 -10.31
CA HIS A 23 21.70 10.29 -10.64
C HIS A 23 20.35 10.85 -10.15
N PRO A 24 19.74 11.84 -10.84
CA PRO A 24 18.50 12.48 -10.40
C PRO A 24 17.31 11.50 -10.26
N GLU A 25 17.30 10.39 -11.00
CA GLU A 25 16.24 9.38 -10.93
C GLU A 25 16.25 8.62 -9.60
N VAL A 26 17.41 8.55 -8.94
CA VAL A 26 17.52 7.98 -7.59
C VAL A 26 16.87 8.93 -6.58
N ILE A 27 17.08 10.23 -6.72
CA ILE A 27 16.42 11.23 -5.85
C ILE A 27 14.91 11.14 -6.03
N GLU A 28 14.42 11.13 -7.27
CA GLU A 28 12.99 11.00 -7.57
C GLU A 28 12.41 9.72 -6.95
N LEU A 29 13.12 8.60 -7.04
CA LEU A 29 12.73 7.34 -6.41
C LEU A 29 12.64 7.46 -4.88
N MET A 30 13.62 8.09 -4.23
CA MET A 30 13.62 8.26 -2.78
C MET A 30 12.50 9.20 -2.29
N ILE A 31 12.22 10.28 -3.02
CA ILE A 31 11.09 11.17 -2.74
C ILE A 31 9.78 10.39 -2.85
N ALA A 32 9.55 9.72 -3.98
CA ALA A 32 8.34 8.93 -4.19
C ALA A 32 8.16 7.82 -3.14
N PHE A 33 9.25 7.19 -2.68
CA PHE A 33 9.22 6.21 -1.60
C PHE A 33 8.83 6.83 -0.26
N ALA A 34 9.39 7.99 0.08
CA ALA A 34 9.06 8.71 1.30
C ALA A 34 7.59 9.14 1.31
N GLU A 35 7.09 9.68 0.20
CA GLU A 35 5.68 10.08 0.04
C GLU A 35 4.74 8.88 0.17
N ALA A 36 5.03 7.76 -0.51
CA ALA A 36 4.20 6.56 -0.41
C ALA A 36 4.17 6.03 1.04
N SER A 37 5.33 5.97 1.70
CA SER A 37 5.44 5.50 3.09
C SER A 37 4.71 6.42 4.07
N TRP A 38 4.83 7.74 3.88
CA TRP A 38 4.11 8.73 4.67
C TRP A 38 2.60 8.61 4.48
N THR A 39 2.13 8.54 3.23
CA THR A 39 0.70 8.42 2.95
C THR A 39 0.12 7.13 3.50
N TRP A 40 0.83 6.00 3.43
CA TRP A 40 0.37 4.78 4.10
C TRP A 40 0.27 4.94 5.63
N THR A 41 1.25 5.58 6.25
CA THR A 41 1.24 5.87 7.69
C THR A 41 0.01 6.72 8.06
N HIS A 42 -0.32 7.70 7.21
CA HIS A 42 -1.54 8.48 7.35
C HIS A 42 -2.81 7.61 7.19
N THR A 43 -2.85 6.72 6.20
CA THR A 43 -3.94 5.75 6.00
C THR A 43 -4.14 4.84 7.22
N GLU A 44 -3.07 4.34 7.85
CA GLU A 44 -3.13 3.59 9.11
C GLU A 44 -3.63 4.44 10.27
N SER A 45 -3.26 5.73 10.33
CA SER A 45 -3.74 6.66 11.34
C SER A 45 -5.24 6.92 11.22
N CYS A 46 -5.78 7.09 10.00
CA CYS A 46 -7.23 7.17 9.77
C CYS A 46 -7.93 5.88 10.20
N LEU A 47 -7.34 4.71 9.92
CA LEU A 47 -7.89 3.43 10.37
C LEU A 47 -7.91 3.32 11.91
N PHE A 48 -6.87 3.80 12.59
CA PHE A 48 -6.84 3.90 14.06
C PHE A 48 -7.94 4.84 14.58
N ARG A 49 -8.17 5.99 13.94
CA ARG A 49 -9.25 6.90 14.33
C ARG A 49 -10.61 6.23 14.21
N LEU A 50 -10.85 5.48 13.13
CA LEU A 50 -12.07 4.69 13.00
C LEU A 50 -12.20 3.67 14.13
N PHE A 51 -11.13 2.93 14.44
CA PHE A 51 -11.13 1.99 15.57
C PHE A 51 -11.48 2.68 16.88
N ALA A 52 -10.82 3.79 17.21
CA ALA A 52 -11.10 4.55 18.42
C ALA A 52 -12.57 4.99 18.44
N HIS A 53 -13.06 5.51 17.32
CA HIS A 53 -14.42 6.00 17.20
C HIS A 53 -15.49 4.89 17.40
N VAL A 54 -15.29 3.69 16.86
CA VAL A 54 -16.25 2.58 17.02
C VAL A 54 -16.11 1.80 18.33
N VAL A 55 -14.98 1.93 19.06
CA VAL A 55 -14.70 1.16 20.28
C VAL A 55 -14.73 2.01 21.56
N GLU A 56 -14.31 3.27 21.52
CA GLU A 56 -14.26 4.17 22.68
C GLU A 56 -15.61 4.30 23.39
N PRO A 57 -16.74 4.54 22.68
CA PRO A 57 -18.06 4.68 23.33
C PRO A 57 -18.50 3.42 24.10
N LYS A 58 -17.93 2.25 23.79
CA LYS A 58 -18.30 0.95 24.38
C LYS A 58 -17.43 0.56 25.55
N THR A 59 -16.19 1.04 25.57
CA THR A 59 -15.16 0.56 26.49
C THR A 59 -14.78 1.60 27.54
N ASN A 60 -15.13 2.88 27.32
CA ASN A 60 -14.71 4.01 28.16
C ASN A 60 -13.18 4.06 28.36
N LEU A 61 -12.41 3.43 27.47
CA LEU A 61 -10.96 3.41 27.53
C LEU A 61 -10.42 4.72 27.00
N HIS A 62 -9.47 5.32 27.71
CA HIS A 62 -8.75 6.48 27.21
C HIS A 62 -8.04 6.18 25.88
N THR A 63 -7.95 7.20 25.02
CA THR A 63 -7.31 7.12 23.69
C THR A 63 -5.90 6.50 23.71
N LYS A 64 -5.13 6.68 24.80
CA LYS A 64 -3.80 6.07 24.97
C LYS A 64 -3.87 4.53 25.06
N ALA A 65 -4.86 3.98 25.74
CA ALA A 65 -5.06 2.53 25.85
C ALA A 65 -5.55 1.94 24.52
N LEU A 66 -6.48 2.62 23.85
CA LEU A 66 -6.94 2.22 22.51
C LEU A 66 -5.80 2.24 21.48
N ARG A 67 -4.92 3.24 21.55
CA ARG A 67 -3.71 3.30 20.72
C ARG A 67 -2.80 2.11 20.99
N ALA A 68 -2.54 1.79 22.26
CA ALA A 68 -1.72 0.63 22.61
C ALA A 68 -2.34 -0.68 22.12
N ALA A 69 -3.66 -0.85 22.25
CA ALA A 69 -4.37 -2.02 21.77
C ALA A 69 -4.31 -2.17 20.24
N PHE A 70 -4.51 -1.08 19.49
CA PHE A 70 -4.47 -1.12 18.04
C PHE A 70 -3.08 -1.43 17.48
N PHE A 71 -2.04 -0.75 18.01
CA PHE A 71 -0.68 -0.89 17.50
C PHE A 71 0.06 -2.13 18.03
N SER A 72 -0.41 -2.77 19.11
CA SER A 72 0.14 -4.05 19.58
C SER A 72 -0.19 -5.21 18.64
N VAL A 73 -1.26 -5.11 17.85
CA VAL A 73 -1.54 -6.06 16.76
C VAL A 73 -0.52 -5.83 15.65
N ILE A 74 0.41 -6.76 15.47
CA ILE A 74 1.52 -6.62 14.51
C ILE A 74 1.02 -6.67 13.06
N SER A 75 0.04 -7.52 12.77
CA SER A 75 -0.50 -7.72 11.43
C SER A 75 -1.48 -6.61 11.04
N PRO A 76 -1.23 -5.85 9.95
CA PRO A 76 -2.21 -4.89 9.44
C PRO A 76 -3.57 -5.54 9.08
N LEU A 77 -3.56 -6.80 8.64
CA LEU A 77 -4.79 -7.54 8.36
C LEU A 77 -5.56 -7.82 9.65
N GLY A 78 -4.87 -8.20 10.74
CA GLY A 78 -5.50 -8.40 12.04
C GLY A 78 -6.15 -7.12 12.58
N ARG A 79 -5.51 -5.97 12.38
CA ARG A 79 -6.09 -4.65 12.73
C ARG A 79 -7.37 -4.38 11.95
N LEU A 80 -7.35 -4.64 10.65
CA LEU A 80 -8.50 -4.43 9.77
C LEU A 80 -9.66 -5.37 10.11
N ASP A 81 -9.39 -6.65 10.36
CA ASP A 81 -10.40 -7.66 10.73
C ASP A 81 -11.03 -7.36 12.09
N MET A 82 -10.25 -6.83 13.05
CA MET A 82 -10.76 -6.36 14.34
C MET A 82 -11.80 -5.24 14.16
N ILE A 83 -11.50 -4.22 13.33
CA ILE A 83 -12.45 -3.15 13.03
C ILE A 83 -13.69 -3.71 12.32
N ASN A 84 -13.49 -4.60 11.34
CA ASN A 84 -14.59 -5.22 10.61
C ASN A 84 -15.55 -5.99 11.54
N ALA A 85 -15.03 -6.71 12.53
CA ALA A 85 -15.84 -7.41 13.51
C ALA A 85 -16.66 -6.43 14.37
N VAL A 86 -16.07 -5.32 14.81
CA VAL A 86 -16.78 -4.29 15.57
C VAL A 86 -17.87 -3.63 14.72
N ILE A 87 -17.59 -3.28 13.46
CA ILE A 87 -18.60 -2.67 12.58
C ILE A 87 -19.75 -3.66 12.31
N ALA A 88 -19.45 -4.91 11.97
CA ALA A 88 -20.47 -5.93 11.69
C ALA A 88 -21.40 -6.21 12.88
N ALA A 89 -20.92 -6.03 14.11
CA ALA A 89 -21.71 -6.23 15.32
C ALA A 89 -22.62 -5.05 15.68
N ASN A 90 -22.38 -3.86 15.14
CA ASN A 90 -22.95 -2.62 15.67
C ASN A 90 -23.75 -1.77 14.67
N PHE A 91 -23.64 -2.05 13.38
CA PHE A 91 -24.31 -1.27 12.35
C PHE A 91 -25.23 -2.15 11.50
N ASP A 92 -26.20 -1.54 10.84
CA ASP A 92 -27.13 -2.25 9.96
C ASP A 92 -26.46 -2.70 8.63
N LYS A 93 -27.20 -3.51 7.87
CA LYS A 93 -26.70 -4.09 6.61
C LYS A 93 -26.39 -3.06 5.53
N GLU A 94 -27.12 -1.95 5.47
CA GLU A 94 -26.90 -0.91 4.46
C GLU A 94 -25.63 -0.13 4.81
N PHE A 95 -25.44 0.23 6.08
CA PHE A 95 -24.22 0.88 6.55
C PHE A 95 -22.98 -0.01 6.35
N ILE A 96 -23.10 -1.31 6.64
CA ILE A 96 -22.03 -2.30 6.44
C ILE A 96 -21.60 -2.39 4.95
N LYS A 97 -22.49 -2.14 3.98
CA LYS A 97 -22.10 -2.17 2.55
C LYS A 97 -21.03 -1.11 2.23
N HIS A 98 -21.17 0.09 2.79
CA HIS A 98 -20.19 1.16 2.60
C HIS A 98 -18.83 0.78 3.17
N TRP A 99 -18.82 0.20 4.38
CA TRP A 99 -17.60 -0.32 4.99
C TRP A 99 -16.97 -1.45 4.18
N ASN A 100 -17.76 -2.43 3.72
CA ASN A 100 -17.26 -3.59 2.99
C ASN A 100 -16.46 -3.20 1.73
N LYS A 101 -16.88 -2.14 1.03
CA LYS A 101 -16.12 -1.60 -0.11
C LYS A 101 -14.74 -1.11 0.32
N ILE A 102 -14.69 -0.30 1.39
CA ILE A 102 -13.43 0.22 1.96
C ILE A 102 -12.56 -0.92 2.48
N TYR A 103 -13.13 -1.88 3.20
CA TYR A 103 -12.46 -3.07 3.72
C TYR A 103 -11.76 -3.86 2.61
N LEU A 104 -12.47 -4.15 1.51
CA LEU A 104 -11.91 -4.91 0.38
C LEU A 104 -10.78 -4.13 -0.31
N GLU A 105 -10.95 -2.82 -0.52
CA GLU A 105 -9.90 -1.97 -1.08
C GLU A 105 -8.65 -1.93 -0.18
N TYR A 106 -8.84 -1.74 1.13
CA TYR A 106 -7.76 -1.71 2.11
C TYR A 106 -7.03 -3.06 2.16
N ARG A 107 -7.78 -4.17 2.24
CA ARG A 107 -7.24 -5.53 2.28
C ARG A 107 -6.39 -5.83 1.05
N ALA A 108 -6.81 -5.39 -0.14
CA ALA A 108 -6.04 -5.55 -1.38
C ALA A 108 -4.69 -4.80 -1.36
N GLN A 109 -4.53 -3.77 -0.52
CA GLN A 109 -3.28 -3.00 -0.40
C GLN A 109 -2.30 -3.56 0.65
N ILE A 110 -2.75 -4.41 1.58
CA ILE A 110 -1.92 -4.93 2.68
C ILE A 110 -0.69 -5.68 2.16
N ALA A 111 -0.85 -6.53 1.14
CA ALA A 111 0.28 -7.27 0.56
C ALA A 111 1.31 -6.32 -0.08
N THR A 112 0.84 -5.31 -0.83
CA THR A 112 1.70 -4.31 -1.46
C THR A 112 2.45 -3.49 -0.43
N ARG A 113 1.80 -3.04 0.65
CA ARG A 113 2.46 -2.37 1.76
C ARG A 113 3.44 -3.27 2.48
N GLY A 114 3.06 -4.52 2.75
CA GLY A 114 3.94 -5.51 3.38
C GLY A 114 5.25 -5.63 2.62
N ARG A 115 5.16 -5.79 1.29
CA ARG A 115 6.34 -5.77 0.41
C ARG A 115 7.12 -4.46 0.49
N LEU A 116 6.45 -3.32 0.38
CA LEU A 116 7.09 -1.99 0.43
C LEU A 116 7.90 -1.79 1.71
N ALA A 117 7.38 -2.24 2.86
CA ALA A 117 8.05 -2.13 4.16
C ALA A 117 9.32 -3.00 4.27
N HIS A 118 9.49 -3.97 3.39
CA HIS A 118 10.66 -4.84 3.35
C HIS A 118 11.67 -4.46 2.27
N LEU A 119 11.34 -3.56 1.34
CA LEU A 119 12.29 -3.15 0.31
C LEU A 119 13.50 -2.47 0.94
N CYS A 120 14.70 -2.84 0.49
CA CYS A 120 15.95 -2.28 0.97
C CYS A 120 16.86 -1.92 -0.20
N GLY A 121 17.35 -0.68 -0.20
CA GLY A 121 18.21 -0.16 -1.26
C GLY A 121 17.51 0.00 -2.61
N PHE A 122 18.29 0.40 -3.61
CA PHE A 122 17.82 0.59 -4.97
C PHE A 122 18.87 0.09 -5.96
N SER A 123 18.43 -0.26 -7.16
CA SER A 123 19.28 -0.51 -8.31
C SER A 123 19.14 0.65 -9.27
N TYR A 124 20.27 1.11 -9.83
CA TYR A 124 20.29 1.97 -10.99
C TYR A 124 20.76 1.15 -12.20
N SER A 125 20.01 1.17 -13.29
CA SER A 125 20.41 0.55 -14.55
C SER A 125 19.76 1.32 -15.68
N PRO A 126 20.53 1.90 -16.62
CA PRO A 126 19.92 2.43 -17.83
C PRO A 126 19.23 1.29 -18.59
N LYS A 127 17.94 1.44 -18.90
CA LYS A 127 17.18 0.50 -19.75
C LYS A 127 16.82 1.23 -21.04
N ASN A 128 17.25 0.69 -22.18
CA ASN A 128 17.08 1.34 -23.49
C ASN A 128 17.67 2.77 -23.54
N GLY A 129 18.82 3.00 -22.88
CA GLY A 129 19.46 4.31 -22.81
C GLY A 129 18.76 5.34 -21.90
N LYS A 130 17.65 4.99 -21.25
CA LYS A 130 17.00 5.85 -20.26
C LYS A 130 17.46 5.50 -18.86
N PRO A 131 17.92 6.48 -18.07
CA PRO A 131 18.30 6.25 -16.69
C PRO A 131 17.08 5.77 -15.90
N ARG A 132 17.28 4.78 -15.03
CA ARG A 132 16.19 4.13 -14.31
C ARG A 132 16.64 3.63 -12.96
N ALA A 133 15.94 4.07 -11.93
CA ALA A 133 16.08 3.58 -10.56
C ALA A 133 14.88 2.72 -10.16
N ILE A 134 15.13 1.62 -9.45
CA ILE A 134 14.10 0.73 -8.89
C ILE A 134 14.44 0.38 -7.44
N LEU A 135 13.44 0.31 -6.56
CA LEU A 135 13.63 -0.26 -5.22
C LEU A 135 13.81 -1.77 -5.30
N MET A 136 14.63 -2.31 -4.41
CA MET A 136 14.98 -3.72 -4.42
C MET A 136 14.39 -4.49 -3.24
N GLU A 137 13.97 -5.73 -3.49
CA GLU A 137 13.67 -6.68 -2.43
C GLU A 137 14.98 -7.15 -1.74
N PRO A 138 14.95 -7.43 -0.43
CA PRO A 138 16.09 -7.91 0.31
C PRO A 138 16.55 -9.25 -0.24
N ARG A 139 17.83 -9.28 -0.62
CA ARG A 139 18.45 -10.39 -1.37
C ARG A 139 18.70 -11.65 -0.53
N VAL A 140 18.53 -11.59 0.79
CA VAL A 140 19.00 -12.64 1.71
C VAL A 140 17.87 -13.07 2.64
N HIS A 141 17.06 -14.03 2.19
CA HIS A 141 16.36 -14.93 3.10
C HIS A 141 16.96 -16.33 2.90
N PRO A 142 17.54 -16.97 3.93
CA PRO A 142 18.28 -18.23 3.79
C PRO A 142 17.44 -19.43 3.29
N ARG A 143 16.12 -19.26 3.11
CA ARG A 143 15.19 -20.25 2.55
C ARG A 143 14.62 -19.86 1.18
N ALA A 144 14.95 -18.70 0.62
CA ALA A 144 14.40 -18.26 -0.66
C ALA A 144 15.28 -18.74 -1.82
N LYS A 145 14.83 -19.78 -2.53
CA LYS A 145 15.49 -20.33 -3.74
C LYS A 145 15.48 -19.38 -4.96
N HIS A 146 14.90 -18.18 -4.84
CA HIS A 146 14.80 -17.21 -5.94
C HIS A 146 15.57 -15.94 -5.59
N THR A 147 16.85 -15.94 -5.90
CA THR A 147 17.73 -14.77 -5.84
C THR A 147 17.66 -14.00 -7.16
N HIS A 148 17.21 -12.75 -7.09
CA HIS A 148 17.23 -11.71 -8.13
C HIS A 148 16.31 -11.91 -9.33
N GLY A 149 15.28 -11.06 -9.42
CA GLY A 149 14.64 -10.72 -10.69
C GLY A 149 13.79 -11.81 -11.34
N GLU A 150 13.63 -12.98 -10.70
CA GLU A 150 12.84 -14.10 -11.23
C GLU A 150 11.50 -14.31 -10.53
N ALA A 151 11.06 -13.37 -9.67
CA ALA A 151 9.63 -13.19 -9.52
C ALA A 151 9.21 -12.22 -10.62
N ASN A 152 8.16 -12.56 -11.37
CA ASN A 152 7.47 -11.70 -12.35
C ASN A 152 6.84 -10.44 -11.68
N ALA A 153 7.61 -9.77 -10.85
CA ALA A 153 7.21 -8.93 -9.73
C ALA A 153 7.24 -7.46 -10.12
N VAL A 154 6.20 -6.76 -9.74
CA VAL A 154 6.00 -5.33 -9.95
C VAL A 154 7.27 -4.55 -9.61
N GLU A 155 7.77 -3.80 -10.59
CA GLU A 155 8.96 -2.96 -10.40
C GLU A 155 8.55 -1.68 -9.64
N TYR A 156 9.12 -1.50 -8.44
CA TYR A 156 8.88 -0.32 -7.61
C TYR A 156 9.71 0.88 -8.10
N THR A 157 9.26 1.47 -9.21
CA THR A 157 9.77 2.75 -9.76
C THR A 157 9.12 3.94 -9.07
N ALA A 158 9.69 5.14 -9.22
CA ALA A 158 9.09 6.38 -8.73
C ALA A 158 7.63 6.56 -9.21
N SER A 159 7.38 6.34 -10.50
CA SER A 159 6.03 6.38 -11.08
C SER A 159 5.05 5.40 -10.43
N TYR A 160 5.49 4.16 -10.12
CA TYR A 160 4.63 3.20 -9.43
C TYR A 160 4.34 3.63 -7.99
N LEU A 161 5.36 4.11 -7.27
CA LEU A 161 5.22 4.61 -5.91
C LEU A 161 4.26 5.81 -5.84
N ASN A 162 4.35 6.75 -6.78
CA ASN A 162 3.41 7.88 -6.87
C ASN A 162 1.96 7.43 -7.10
N ARG A 163 1.75 6.36 -7.88
CA ARG A 163 0.41 5.76 -8.01
C ARG A 163 -0.07 5.15 -6.69
N LEU A 164 0.82 4.52 -5.93
CA LEU A 164 0.48 4.03 -4.58
C LEU A 164 0.16 5.19 -3.64
N THR A 165 0.93 6.28 -3.65
CA THR A 165 0.65 7.50 -2.89
C THR A 165 -0.76 8.00 -3.16
N HIS A 166 -1.15 8.14 -4.43
CA HIS A 166 -2.51 8.57 -4.80
C HIS A 166 -3.58 7.59 -4.32
N LYS A 167 -3.38 6.29 -4.57
CA LYS A 167 -4.33 5.24 -4.18
C LYS A 167 -4.53 5.16 -2.67
N TRP A 168 -3.46 5.24 -1.90
CA TRP A 168 -3.51 5.24 -0.44
C TRP A 168 -4.08 6.53 0.14
N GLY A 169 -3.82 7.67 -0.52
CA GLY A 169 -4.45 8.95 -0.19
C GLY A 169 -5.98 8.89 -0.36
N LYS A 170 -6.48 8.37 -1.48
CA LYS A 170 -7.91 8.12 -1.69
C LYS A 170 -8.49 7.19 -0.63
N LEU A 171 -7.76 6.12 -0.29
CA LEU A 171 -8.19 5.18 0.74
C LEU A 171 -8.30 5.83 2.12
N ALA A 172 -7.33 6.67 2.50
CA ALA A 172 -7.37 7.46 3.74
C ALA A 172 -8.57 8.43 3.77
N ALA A 173 -8.84 9.10 2.64
CA ALA A 173 -10.00 9.96 2.49
C ALA A 173 -11.31 9.18 2.66
N LYS A 174 -11.46 8.02 2.00
CA LYS A 174 -12.63 7.14 2.15
C LYS A 174 -12.85 6.71 3.60
N VAL A 175 -11.79 6.32 4.31
CA VAL A 175 -11.89 5.98 5.75
C VAL A 175 -12.33 7.18 6.57
N SER A 176 -11.80 8.37 6.29
CA SER A 176 -12.16 9.60 7.02
C SER A 176 -13.62 10.02 6.78
N ILE A 177 -14.08 9.93 5.52
CA ILE A 177 -15.48 10.13 5.12
C ILE A 177 -16.37 9.12 5.84
N PHE A 178 -15.96 7.85 5.92
CA PHE A 178 -16.72 6.84 6.64
C PHE A 178 -16.80 7.11 8.15
N ILE A 179 -15.76 7.67 8.78
CA ILE A 179 -15.82 8.11 10.19
C ILE A 179 -16.92 9.16 10.38
N LEU A 180 -17.01 10.15 9.48
CA LEU A 180 -18.08 11.17 9.53
C LEU A 180 -19.47 10.53 9.44
N LEU A 181 -19.64 9.50 8.59
CA LEU A 181 -20.90 8.76 8.51
C LEU A 181 -21.24 8.02 9.81
N VAL A 182 -20.23 7.57 10.57
CA VAL A 182 -20.45 6.95 11.89
C VAL A 182 -20.88 8.01 12.91
N ASP A 183 -20.25 9.19 12.92
CA ASP A 183 -20.64 10.31 13.78
C ASP A 183 -22.09 10.78 13.53
N GLU A 184 -22.54 10.68 12.27
CA GLU A 184 -23.81 11.25 11.81
C GLU A 184 -24.97 10.26 11.75
N THR A 185 -24.77 9.00 12.13
CA THR A 185 -25.90 8.06 12.26
C THR A 185 -26.98 8.53 13.24
N ASP A 186 -26.71 9.54 14.08
CA ASP A 186 -27.70 10.22 14.93
C ASP A 186 -28.27 11.55 14.34
N MET A 187 -27.73 12.10 13.24
CA MET A 187 -28.14 13.40 12.66
C MET A 187 -28.33 13.37 11.12
N LEU A 188 -29.60 13.25 10.69
CA LEU A 188 -30.20 13.64 9.39
C LEU A 188 -29.64 13.03 8.08
N SER A 189 -30.51 12.30 7.38
CA SER A 189 -30.24 11.41 6.24
C SER A 189 -29.74 12.05 4.93
N GLU A 190 -29.77 13.37 4.76
CA GLU A 190 -29.37 14.01 3.49
C GLU A 190 -27.85 14.25 3.40
N TYR A 191 -27.21 14.67 4.49
CA TYR A 191 -25.77 14.90 4.50
C TYR A 191 -25.01 13.56 4.51
N ALA A 192 -25.49 12.56 5.25
CA ALA A 192 -24.96 11.20 5.17
C ALA A 192 -25.04 10.60 3.75
N GLN A 193 -26.10 10.90 2.99
CA GLN A 193 -26.19 10.50 1.57
C GLN A 193 -25.20 11.27 0.68
N GLN A 194 -25.00 12.57 0.91
CA GLN A 194 -23.98 13.35 0.19
C GLN A 194 -22.56 12.85 0.49
N VAL A 195 -22.24 12.56 1.75
CA VAL A 195 -20.94 12.02 2.19
C VAL A 195 -20.74 10.59 1.67
N ALA A 196 -21.78 9.75 1.65
CA ALA A 196 -21.72 8.43 1.04
C ALA A 196 -21.47 8.49 -0.48
N SER A 197 -21.97 9.52 -1.18
CA SER A 197 -21.66 9.74 -2.60
C SER A 197 -20.16 10.00 -2.85
N LEU A 198 -19.45 10.61 -1.89
CA LEU A 198 -18.01 10.83 -1.96
C LEU A 198 -17.20 9.53 -1.81
N LEU A 199 -17.78 8.46 -1.25
CA LEU A 199 -17.16 7.12 -1.25
C LEU A 199 -17.17 6.45 -2.64
N VAL A 200 -17.93 7.02 -3.58
CA VAL A 200 -18.05 6.53 -4.97
C VAL A 200 -17.12 7.28 -5.92
N MET A 201 -16.12 8.03 -5.44
CA MET A 201 -15.08 8.57 -6.32
C MET A 201 -14.35 7.43 -7.04
N GLU A 202 -14.78 7.15 -8.27
CA GLU A 202 -14.22 6.09 -9.10
C GLU A 202 -12.77 6.41 -9.44
N ASP A 203 -11.98 5.35 -9.57
CA ASP A 203 -10.66 5.48 -10.18
C ASP A 203 -10.85 5.81 -11.65
N ASP A 204 -10.10 6.81 -12.12
CA ASP A 204 -10.03 7.14 -13.54
C ASP A 204 -9.67 5.86 -14.33
N PRO A 205 -10.54 5.39 -15.24
CA PRO A 205 -10.34 4.15 -15.99
C PRO A 205 -9.12 4.19 -16.92
N SER A 206 -8.44 5.34 -17.04
CA SER A 206 -7.20 5.49 -17.81
C SER A 206 -5.94 4.92 -17.12
N SER A 207 -6.05 4.40 -15.89
CA SER A 207 -4.92 3.74 -15.23
C SER A 207 -4.57 2.41 -15.93
N PRO A 208 -3.35 2.24 -16.46
CA PRO A 208 -2.97 1.02 -17.18
C PRO A 208 -3.08 -0.19 -16.24
N ILE A 209 -3.93 -1.14 -16.63
CA ILE A 209 -4.10 -2.43 -15.98
C ILE A 209 -2.73 -3.13 -15.98
N PRO A 210 -2.21 -3.61 -14.83
CA PRO A 210 -1.00 -4.41 -14.83
C PRO A 210 -1.22 -5.64 -15.74
N PRO A 211 -0.27 -5.96 -16.63
CA PRO A 211 -0.45 -7.04 -17.59
C PRO A 211 -0.77 -8.36 -16.88
N LYS A 212 -1.77 -9.06 -17.42
CA LYS A 212 -2.18 -10.38 -16.93
C LYS A 212 -0.98 -11.35 -17.00
N PRO A 213 -0.70 -12.13 -15.95
CA PRO A 213 0.40 -13.09 -15.98
C PRO A 213 0.19 -14.10 -17.11
N THR A 214 1.13 -14.10 -18.07
CA THR A 214 1.16 -15.05 -19.17
C THR A 214 1.75 -16.35 -18.63
N HIS A 215 0.90 -17.25 -18.13
CA HIS A 215 1.32 -18.62 -17.89
C HIS A 215 1.49 -19.30 -19.24
N GLN A 216 2.73 -19.35 -19.75
CA GLN A 216 3.10 -20.41 -20.69
C GLN A 216 3.48 -21.64 -19.85
N PRO A 217 2.75 -22.76 -19.95
CA PRO A 217 3.19 -24.00 -19.35
C PRO A 217 4.44 -24.45 -20.12
N THR A 218 5.57 -24.52 -19.43
CA THR A 218 6.75 -25.23 -19.94
C THR A 218 6.41 -26.72 -19.98
N ALA A 219 6.23 -27.24 -21.19
CA ALA A 219 6.16 -28.66 -21.44
C ALA A 219 7.46 -29.32 -20.93
N SER A 220 7.33 -30.15 -19.91
CA SER A 220 8.38 -31.06 -19.47
C SER A 220 8.57 -32.10 -20.57
N GLN A 221 9.66 -32.01 -21.33
CA GLN A 221 10.11 -33.10 -22.19
C GLN A 221 10.86 -34.11 -21.31
N ALA A 222 10.33 -35.34 -21.30
CA ALA A 222 11.03 -36.54 -20.88
C ALA A 222 11.96 -37.01 -22.01
#